data_AF-A0A6I1PXU1-F1
#
_entry.id   AF-A0A6I1PXU1-F1
#
_cell.length_a   1.000
_cell.length_b   1.000
_cell.length_c   1.000
_cell.angle_alpha   90.00
_cell.angle_beta   90.00
_cell.angle_gamma   90.00
#
_symmetry.space_group_name_H-M   'P 1'
#
loop_
_entity.id
_entity.type
_entity.pdbx_description
1 polymer ?
#
loop_
_entity_poly.entity_id
_entity_poly.type
_entity_poly.pdbx_seq_one_letter_code
_entity_poly.pdbx_strand_id
1 'polypeptide(L)'
;MPNDASSLSPSITSMIRLDHMHVLAASHRYHASTPWWRKRAIVNGVCDALEIHAQLEEEIFYPALDRALGNDETLSKSRSEHDEMRATIAKLRAMGPENAAYDGLFFQLIREVAHHVADEETILLPDAERVLKSELQSLGAAMTRRRMQLLGERPMNIAVNAAGTFPIAALLLGSTLLFALRRSLPKSRRAERTRRQYE
;
A
#
# COMPACT_ATOMS: atom_id res chain seq x y z
N MET A 1 -11.77 -19.69 -20.88
CA MET A 1 -10.57 -18.86 -21.10
C MET A 1 -10.27 -18.16 -19.79
N PRO A 2 -9.15 -18.44 -19.10
CA PRO A 2 -8.77 -17.60 -17.96
C PRO A 2 -8.53 -16.18 -18.48
N ASN A 3 -9.06 -15.19 -17.78
CA ASN A 3 -9.08 -13.80 -18.20
C ASN A 3 -7.64 -13.25 -18.22
N ASP A 4 -7.10 -12.95 -19.41
CA ASP A 4 -5.68 -12.60 -19.64
C ASP A 4 -5.16 -11.46 -18.74
N ALA A 5 -6.05 -10.57 -18.29
CA ALA A 5 -5.73 -9.48 -17.36
C ALA A 5 -5.23 -9.94 -15.98
N SER A 6 -5.55 -11.17 -15.56
CA SER A 6 -5.08 -11.73 -14.29
C SER A 6 -3.60 -12.13 -14.32
N SER A 7 -3.05 -12.50 -15.49
CA SER A 7 -1.65 -12.94 -15.61
C SER A 7 -0.61 -11.81 -15.45
N LEU A 8 -1.05 -10.55 -15.58
CA LEU A 8 -0.19 -9.36 -15.46
C LEU A 8 -0.20 -8.73 -14.07
N SER A 9 -1.12 -9.16 -13.19
CA SER A 9 -1.17 -8.64 -11.82
C SER A 9 -0.11 -9.35 -10.96
N PRO A 10 0.63 -8.64 -10.09
CA PRO A 10 1.52 -9.28 -9.12
C PRO A 10 0.77 -10.32 -8.29
N SER A 11 1.44 -11.40 -7.87
CA SER A 11 0.83 -12.36 -6.95
C SER A 11 0.51 -11.69 -5.61
N ILE A 12 -0.51 -12.20 -4.90
CA ILE A 12 -0.84 -11.71 -3.56
C ILE A 12 0.37 -11.74 -2.61
N THR A 13 1.20 -12.80 -2.66
CA THR A 13 2.41 -12.90 -1.83
C THR A 13 3.50 -11.91 -2.23
N SER A 14 3.57 -11.50 -3.50
CA SER A 14 4.48 -10.42 -3.93
C SER A 14 4.00 -9.06 -3.41
N MET A 15 2.69 -8.83 -3.41
CA MET A 15 2.10 -7.60 -2.91
C MET A 15 2.28 -7.44 -1.40
N ILE A 16 2.10 -8.51 -0.63
CA ILE A 16 2.31 -8.54 0.82
C ILE A 16 3.77 -8.20 1.17
N ARG A 17 4.74 -8.89 0.56
CA ARG A 17 6.19 -8.57 0.75
C ARG A 17 6.53 -7.14 0.36
N LEU A 18 5.89 -6.62 -0.68
CA LEU A 18 6.08 -5.23 -1.10
C LEU A 18 5.57 -4.24 -0.05
N ASP A 19 4.43 -4.53 0.59
CA ASP A 19 3.94 -3.73 1.72
C ASP A 19 4.89 -3.78 2.91
N HIS A 20 5.37 -4.96 3.29
CA HIS A 20 6.35 -5.14 4.38
C HIS A 20 7.60 -4.27 4.15
N MET A 21 8.18 -4.39 2.95
CA MET A 21 9.35 -3.61 2.56
C MET A 21 9.09 -2.11 2.67
N HIS A 22 7.94 -1.62 2.20
CA HIS A 22 7.61 -0.19 2.26
C HIS A 22 7.43 0.31 3.69
N VAL A 23 6.74 -0.45 4.55
CA VAL A 23 6.55 -0.08 5.96
C VAL A 23 7.89 -0.02 6.68
N LEU A 24 8.72 -1.05 6.54
CA LEU A 24 10.04 -1.09 7.18
C LEU A 24 10.94 0.03 6.65
N ALA A 25 10.98 0.26 5.34
CA ALA A 25 11.75 1.36 4.74
C ALA A 25 11.28 2.74 5.23
N ALA A 26 9.96 2.95 5.35
CA ALA A 26 9.42 4.20 5.90
C ALA A 26 9.83 4.39 7.36
N SER A 27 9.83 3.31 8.15
CA SER A 27 10.24 3.35 9.57
C SER A 27 11.71 3.76 9.74
N HIS A 28 12.61 3.35 8.83
CA HIS A 28 14.03 3.73 8.87
C HIS A 28 14.28 5.24 8.71
N ARG A 29 13.30 5.99 8.18
CA ARG A 29 13.38 7.45 8.06
C ARG A 29 13.04 8.16 9.39
N TYR A 30 12.60 7.42 10.39
CA TYR A 30 12.24 7.95 11.70
C TYR A 30 13.41 7.83 12.67
N HIS A 31 13.77 8.95 13.29
CA HIS A 31 14.71 9.02 14.41
C HIS A 31 14.11 9.88 15.53
N ALA A 32 14.52 9.64 16.79
CA ALA A 32 14.07 10.44 17.93
C ALA A 32 14.37 11.96 17.76
N SER A 33 15.43 12.31 17.03
CA SER A 33 15.81 13.68 16.69
C SER A 33 15.04 14.29 15.49
N THR A 34 14.15 13.51 14.86
CA THR A 34 13.38 13.98 13.70
C THR A 34 12.45 15.12 14.09
N PRO A 35 12.33 16.21 13.29
CA PRO A 35 11.38 17.27 13.56
C PRO A 35 9.95 16.76 13.73
N TRP A 36 9.20 17.31 14.68
CA TRP A 36 7.87 16.80 15.08
C TRP A 36 6.91 16.62 13.89
N TRP A 37 6.89 17.55 12.94
CA TRP A 37 6.02 17.49 11.76
C TRP A 37 6.36 16.31 10.84
N ARG A 38 7.65 15.96 10.74
CA ARG A 38 8.13 14.82 9.96
C ARG A 38 7.88 13.52 10.70
N LYS A 39 8.02 13.48 12.03
CA LYS A 39 7.58 12.33 12.86
C LYS A 39 6.10 12.05 12.63
N ARG A 40 5.24 13.08 12.73
CA ARG A 40 3.80 12.96 12.48
C ARG A 40 3.51 12.40 11.09
N ALA A 41 4.19 12.92 10.06
CA ALA A 41 4.01 12.47 8.68
C ALA A 41 4.40 10.99 8.49
N ILE A 42 5.54 10.55 9.03
CA ILE A 42 5.99 9.16 8.92
C ILE A 42 5.05 8.22 9.67
N VAL A 43 4.73 8.54 10.94
CA VAL A 43 3.86 7.68 11.76
C VAL A 43 2.48 7.55 11.14
N ASN A 44 1.87 8.65 10.69
CA ASN A 44 0.57 8.59 10.03
C ASN A 44 0.61 7.73 8.76
N GLY A 45 1.65 7.89 7.93
CA GLY A 45 1.82 7.09 6.72
C GLY A 45 2.00 5.60 7.01
N VAL A 46 2.78 5.26 8.05
CA VAL A 46 2.95 3.86 8.50
C VAL A 46 1.65 3.30 9.08
N CYS A 47 0.93 4.05 9.90
CA CYS A 47 -0.36 3.62 10.45
C CYS A 47 -1.39 3.36 9.35
N ASP A 48 -1.50 4.28 8.38
CA ASP A 48 -2.42 4.11 7.24
C ASP A 48 -2.05 2.88 6.40
N ALA A 49 -0.75 2.66 6.17
CA ALA A 49 -0.24 1.51 5.45
C ALA A 49 -0.60 0.18 6.14
N LEU A 50 -0.32 0.08 7.44
CA LEU A 50 -0.57 -1.13 8.23
C LEU A 50 -2.06 -1.45 8.33
N GLU A 51 -2.92 -0.46 8.49
CA GLU A 51 -4.37 -0.69 8.51
C GLU A 51 -4.88 -1.23 7.17
N ILE A 52 -4.41 -0.67 6.04
CA ILE A 52 -4.76 -1.16 4.70
C ILE A 52 -4.24 -2.58 4.50
N HIS A 53 -2.97 -2.82 4.85
CA HIS A 53 -2.31 -4.10 4.72
C HIS A 53 -3.04 -5.20 5.51
N ALA A 54 -3.25 -4.99 6.81
CA ALA A 54 -3.95 -5.94 7.68
C ALA A 54 -5.38 -6.23 7.19
N GLN A 55 -6.10 -5.20 6.74
CA GLN A 55 -7.45 -5.38 6.19
C GLN A 55 -7.46 -6.21 4.90
N LEU A 56 -6.48 -5.99 4.01
CA LEU A 56 -6.37 -6.77 2.77
C LEU A 56 -6.05 -8.24 3.04
N GLU A 57 -5.23 -8.51 4.05
CA GLU A 57 -4.91 -9.89 4.43
C GLU A 57 -6.11 -10.59 5.05
N GLU A 58 -6.79 -9.96 5.99
CA GLU A 58 -7.94 -10.54 6.67
C GLU A 58 -9.15 -10.74 5.76
N GLU A 59 -9.36 -9.86 4.77
CA GLU A 59 -10.48 -9.97 3.83
C GLU A 59 -10.19 -10.95 2.68
N ILE A 60 -8.92 -11.17 2.30
CA ILE A 60 -8.57 -11.87 1.06
C ILE A 60 -7.55 -12.99 1.28
N PHE A 61 -6.41 -12.68 1.90
CA PHE A 61 -5.31 -13.63 2.03
C PHE A 61 -5.62 -14.73 3.05
N TYR A 62 -5.91 -14.38 4.29
CA TYR A 62 -6.15 -15.32 5.37
C TYR A 62 -7.34 -16.24 5.11
N PRO A 63 -8.49 -15.78 4.58
CA PRO A 63 -9.57 -16.70 4.21
C PRO A 63 -9.18 -17.69 3.10
N ALA A 64 -8.26 -17.32 2.21
CA ALA A 64 -7.75 -18.26 1.20
C ALA A 64 -6.81 -19.29 1.81
N LEU A 65 -5.96 -18.85 2.73
CA LEU A 65 -5.02 -19.72 3.42
C LEU A 65 -5.71 -20.69 4.40
N ASP A 66 -6.69 -20.21 5.18
CA ASP A 66 -7.52 -21.03 6.08
C ASP A 66 -8.19 -22.19 5.33
N ARG A 67 -8.70 -21.95 4.12
CA ARG A 67 -9.32 -23.00 3.30
C ARG A 67 -8.33 -24.11 2.91
N ALA A 68 -7.05 -23.78 2.78
CA ALA A 68 -6.03 -24.71 2.29
C ALA A 68 -5.24 -25.39 3.42
N LEU A 69 -5.01 -24.71 4.54
CA LEU A 69 -4.22 -25.22 5.67
C LEU A 69 -5.08 -25.73 6.84
N GLY A 70 -6.31 -25.25 7.01
CA GLY A 70 -7.11 -25.49 8.21
C GLY A 70 -6.65 -24.63 9.40
N ASN A 71 -6.79 -25.14 10.62
CA ASN A 71 -6.42 -24.44 11.86
C ASN A 71 -4.88 -24.34 12.01
N ASP A 72 -4.27 -23.38 11.34
CA ASP A 72 -2.84 -23.07 11.46
C ASP A 72 -2.58 -22.10 12.63
N GLU A 73 -1.64 -22.46 13.52
CA GLU A 73 -1.32 -21.65 14.70
C GLU A 73 -0.64 -20.31 14.33
N THR A 74 0.19 -20.30 13.29
CA THR A 74 0.89 -19.09 12.82
C THR A 74 -0.13 -18.11 12.25
N LEU A 75 -1.09 -18.60 11.46
CA LEU A 75 -2.18 -17.78 10.94
C LEU A 75 -3.08 -17.21 12.04
N SER A 76 -3.38 -18.02 13.07
CA SER A 76 -4.11 -17.53 14.25
C SER A 76 -3.32 -16.46 15.01
N LYS A 77 -2.00 -16.62 15.12
CA LYS A 77 -1.11 -15.64 15.76
C LYS A 77 -1.09 -14.33 14.98
N SER A 78 -0.95 -14.35 13.65
CA SER A 78 -0.95 -13.15 12.81
C SER A 78 -2.21 -12.30 13.00
N ARG A 79 -3.39 -12.93 13.14
CA ARG A 79 -4.64 -12.21 13.45
C ARG A 79 -4.59 -11.49 14.81
N SER A 80 -4.04 -12.13 15.83
CA SER A 80 -3.86 -11.51 17.15
C SER A 80 -2.88 -10.34 17.09
N GLU A 81 -1.78 -10.50 16.33
CA GLU A 81 -0.79 -9.43 16.14
C GLU A 81 -1.38 -8.23 15.40
N HIS A 82 -2.30 -8.44 14.45
CA HIS A 82 -3.05 -7.34 13.82
C HIS A 82 -3.86 -6.52 14.83
N ASP A 83 -4.52 -7.18 15.78
CA ASP A 83 -5.29 -6.49 16.81
C ASP A 83 -4.39 -5.72 17.79
N GLU A 84 -3.23 -6.27 18.12
CA GLU A 84 -2.21 -5.57 18.91
C GLU A 84 -1.68 -4.32 18.18
N MET A 85 -1.32 -4.46 16.90
CA MET A 85 -0.89 -3.34 16.06
C MET A 85 -1.97 -2.26 15.97
N ARG A 86 -3.24 -2.62 15.77
CA ARG A 86 -4.37 -1.68 15.77
C ARG A 86 -4.49 -0.93 17.09
N ALA A 87 -4.31 -1.61 18.22
CA ALA A 87 -4.34 -0.98 19.53
C ALA A 87 -3.19 0.03 19.71
N THR A 88 -1.98 -0.30 19.23
CA THR A 88 -0.84 0.62 19.24
C THR A 88 -1.05 1.81 18.30
N ILE A 89 -1.58 1.58 17.09
CA ILE A 89 -1.94 2.64 16.14
C ILE A 89 -2.98 3.59 16.72
N ALA A 90 -4.03 3.06 17.38
CA ALA A 90 -5.06 3.89 18.01
C ALA A 90 -4.47 4.82 19.08
N LYS A 91 -3.53 4.31 19.91
CA LYS A 91 -2.81 5.13 20.89
C LYS A 91 -2.00 6.23 20.20
N LEU A 92 -1.23 5.90 19.16
CA LEU A 92 -0.43 6.86 18.39
C LEU A 92 -1.28 7.96 17.76
N ARG A 93 -2.44 7.61 17.17
CA ARG A 93 -3.39 8.57 16.58
C ARG A 93 -4.06 9.47 17.62
N ALA A 94 -4.27 8.96 18.84
CA ALA A 94 -4.84 9.73 19.95
C ALA A 94 -3.84 10.72 20.58
N MET A 95 -2.57 10.69 20.16
CA MET A 95 -1.52 11.59 20.65
C MET A 95 -0.77 12.27 19.50
N GLY A 96 0.17 13.16 19.85
CA GLY A 96 1.04 13.84 18.91
C GLY A 96 2.52 13.56 19.18
N PRO A 97 3.40 13.87 18.21
CA PRO A 97 4.86 13.78 18.35
C PRO A 97 5.44 14.65 19.47
N GLU A 98 4.66 15.55 20.05
CA GLU A 98 5.03 16.36 21.21
C GLU A 98 4.90 15.57 22.53
N ASN A 99 4.19 14.43 22.53
CA ASN A 99 4.04 13.57 23.71
C ASN A 99 5.33 12.77 23.96
N ALA A 100 5.81 12.74 25.20
CA ALA A 100 7.04 12.04 25.58
C ALA A 100 7.01 10.51 25.30
N ALA A 101 5.83 9.90 25.26
CA ALA A 101 5.66 8.48 24.95
C ALA A 101 5.61 8.16 23.44
N TYR A 102 5.52 9.17 22.58
CA TYR A 102 5.27 9.00 21.14
C TYR A 102 6.34 8.15 20.45
N ASP A 103 7.61 8.48 20.67
CA ASP A 103 8.75 7.78 20.08
C ASP A 103 8.78 6.31 20.56
N GLY A 104 8.55 6.09 21.85
CA GLY A 104 8.52 4.76 22.45
C GLY A 104 7.42 3.87 21.85
N LEU A 105 6.21 4.42 21.70
CA LEU A 105 5.08 3.71 21.09
C LEU A 105 5.30 3.44 19.60
N PHE A 106 5.90 4.38 18.86
CA PHE A 106 6.22 4.12 17.46
C PHE A 106 7.27 3.01 17.32
N PHE A 107 8.32 3.02 18.13
CA PHE A 107 9.29 1.92 18.11
C PHE A 107 8.69 0.60 18.59
N GLN A 108 7.71 0.62 19.49
CA GLN A 108 6.94 -0.57 19.84
C GLN A 108 6.19 -1.11 18.63
N LEU A 109 5.43 -0.26 17.92
CA LEU A 109 4.72 -0.66 16.70
C LEU A 109 5.67 -1.30 15.68
N ILE A 110 6.84 -0.70 15.43
CA ILE A 110 7.80 -1.25 14.47
C ILE A 110 8.37 -2.60 14.92
N ARG A 111 8.49 -2.87 16.22
CA ARG A 111 8.87 -4.21 16.72
C ARG A 111 7.75 -5.23 16.53
N GLU A 112 6.50 -4.84 16.80
CA GLU A 112 5.32 -5.68 16.54
C GLU A 112 5.27 -6.07 15.06
N VAL A 113 5.40 -5.08 14.16
CA VAL A 113 5.48 -5.28 12.71
C VAL A 113 6.65 -6.19 12.31
N ALA A 114 7.84 -5.98 12.85
CA ALA A 114 9.01 -6.78 12.46
C ALA A 114 8.88 -8.26 12.82
N HIS A 115 8.26 -8.58 13.97
CA HIS A 115 7.97 -9.96 14.34
C HIS A 115 6.91 -10.58 13.44
N HIS A 116 5.81 -9.85 13.21
CA HIS A 116 4.74 -10.29 12.32
C HIS A 116 5.26 -10.60 10.90
N VAL A 117 6.00 -9.66 10.31
CA VAL A 117 6.63 -9.81 8.99
C VAL A 117 7.55 -11.03 8.93
N ALA A 118 8.31 -11.30 10.00
CA ALA A 118 9.22 -12.44 10.03
C ALA A 118 8.46 -13.77 9.94
N ASP A 119 7.38 -13.94 10.70
CA ASP A 119 6.58 -15.16 10.68
C ASP A 119 5.86 -15.30 9.32
N GLU A 120 5.29 -14.22 8.78
CA GLU A 120 4.65 -14.26 7.48
C GLU A 120 5.62 -14.63 6.35
N GLU A 121 6.77 -13.94 6.26
CA GLU A 121 7.70 -14.13 5.14
C GLU A 121 8.39 -15.49 5.17
N THR A 122 8.55 -16.09 6.36
CA THR A 122 9.25 -17.37 6.51
C THR A 122 8.31 -18.58 6.59
N ILE A 123 7.04 -18.39 6.93
CA ILE A 123 6.07 -19.48 7.12
C ILE A 123 4.86 -19.30 6.19
N LEU A 124 4.04 -18.27 6.41
CA LEU A 124 2.73 -18.16 5.76
C LEU A 124 2.82 -17.91 4.25
N LEU A 125 3.73 -17.04 3.79
CA LEU A 125 3.87 -16.74 2.37
C LEU A 125 4.47 -17.92 1.58
N PRO A 126 5.53 -18.61 2.06
CA PRO A 126 5.97 -19.86 1.45
C PRO A 126 4.87 -20.94 1.39
N ASP A 127 4.09 -21.09 2.46
CA ASP A 127 2.99 -22.06 2.47
C ASP A 127 1.88 -21.70 1.49
N ALA A 128 1.50 -20.42 1.41
CA ALA A 128 0.58 -19.94 0.40
C ALA A 128 1.09 -20.19 -1.03
N GLU A 129 2.39 -19.98 -1.28
CA GLU A 129 3.00 -20.26 -2.59
C GLU A 129 2.95 -21.74 -2.97
N ARG A 130 3.00 -22.62 -1.98
CA ARG A 130 2.89 -24.07 -2.14
C ARG A 130 1.44 -24.52 -2.36
N VAL A 131 0.50 -24.05 -1.54
CA VAL A 131 -0.87 -24.59 -1.51
C VAL A 131 -1.86 -23.81 -2.38
N LEU A 132 -1.62 -22.52 -2.64
CA LEU A 132 -2.50 -21.64 -3.43
C LEU A 132 -1.92 -21.32 -4.81
N LYS A 133 -0.96 -22.11 -5.32
CA LYS A 133 -0.17 -21.80 -6.53
C LYS A 133 -1.00 -21.32 -7.73
N SER A 134 -2.17 -21.93 -7.99
CA SER A 134 -3.06 -21.57 -9.10
C SER A 134 -3.94 -20.35 -8.83
N GLU A 135 -4.06 -19.90 -7.59
CA GLU A 135 -4.91 -18.78 -7.15
C GLU A 135 -4.10 -17.51 -6.86
N LEU A 136 -2.77 -17.59 -6.74
CA LEU A 136 -1.92 -16.45 -6.34
C LEU A 136 -2.16 -15.17 -7.16
N GLN A 137 -2.27 -15.28 -8.49
CA GLN A 137 -2.50 -14.13 -9.36
C GLN A 137 -3.94 -13.60 -9.27
N SER A 138 -4.94 -14.48 -9.16
CA SER A 138 -6.34 -14.05 -9.04
C SER A 138 -6.60 -13.37 -7.70
N LEU A 139 -6.01 -13.89 -6.63
CA LEU A 139 -5.99 -13.27 -5.30
C LEU A 139 -5.25 -11.92 -5.32
N GLY A 140 -4.10 -11.82 -6.01
CA GLY A 140 -3.38 -10.56 -6.19
C GLY A 140 -4.20 -9.51 -6.94
N ALA A 141 -4.93 -9.91 -7.98
CA ALA A 141 -5.85 -9.02 -8.68
C ALA A 141 -7.03 -8.58 -7.79
N ALA A 142 -7.55 -9.47 -6.92
CA ALA A 142 -8.58 -9.13 -5.93
C ALA A 142 -8.05 -8.13 -4.89
N MET A 143 -6.86 -8.38 -4.34
CA MET A 143 -6.18 -7.49 -3.40
C MET A 143 -5.92 -6.12 -4.01
N THR A 144 -5.50 -6.06 -5.28
CA THR A 144 -5.32 -4.79 -6.00
C THR A 144 -6.61 -3.99 -6.09
N ARG A 145 -7.73 -4.64 -6.49
CA ARG A 145 -9.03 -3.97 -6.57
C ARG A 145 -9.49 -3.45 -5.21
N ARG A 146 -9.37 -4.27 -4.16
CA ARG A 146 -9.78 -3.88 -2.81
C ARG A 146 -8.92 -2.74 -2.27
N ARG A 147 -7.61 -2.77 -2.51
CA ARG A 147 -6.70 -1.68 -2.14
C ARG A 147 -7.13 -0.35 -2.77
N MET A 148 -7.53 -0.35 -4.05
CA MET A 148 -8.00 0.87 -4.71
C MET A 148 -9.29 1.41 -4.08
N GLN A 149 -10.20 0.53 -3.63
CA GLN A 149 -11.41 0.95 -2.91
C GLN A 149 -11.04 1.60 -1.56
N LEU A 150 -10.20 0.94 -0.76
CA LEU A 150 -9.74 1.44 0.54
C LEU A 150 -9.03 2.80 0.43
N LEU A 151 -8.23 2.99 -0.62
CA LEU A 151 -7.57 4.28 -0.89
C LEU A 151 -8.57 5.37 -1.30
N GLY A 152 -9.66 5.03 -1.99
CA GLY A 152 -10.72 5.97 -2.36
C GLY A 152 -11.65 6.35 -1.20
N GLU A 153 -11.79 5.49 -0.19
CA GLU A 153 -12.57 5.74 1.03
C GLU A 153 -11.84 6.66 2.02
N ARG A 154 -10.52 6.76 1.93
CA ARG A 154 -9.70 7.59 2.82
C ARG A 154 -9.58 9.03 2.27
N PRO A 155 -9.71 10.07 3.11
CA PRO A 155 -9.45 11.43 2.69
C PRO A 155 -8.01 11.55 2.18
N MET A 156 -7.81 12.30 1.09
CA MET A 156 -6.55 12.46 0.35
C MET A 156 -5.43 13.18 1.13
N ASN A 157 -5.08 12.70 2.32
CA ASN A 157 -3.87 13.10 3.05
C ASN A 157 -2.60 12.42 2.48
N ILE A 158 -2.78 11.50 1.52
CA ILE A 158 -1.71 10.73 0.85
C ILE A 158 -0.94 11.60 -0.16
N ALA A 159 -1.52 12.70 -0.67
CA ALA A 159 -0.93 13.47 -1.78
C ALA A 159 0.39 14.19 -1.45
N VAL A 160 0.69 14.49 -0.18
CA VAL A 160 1.91 15.25 0.19
C VAL A 160 3.10 14.35 0.53
N ASN A 161 2.87 13.05 0.79
CA ASN A 161 3.92 12.11 1.22
C ASN A 161 4.08 10.87 0.30
N ALA A 162 3.22 10.71 -0.71
CA ALA A 162 3.24 9.56 -1.62
C ALA A 162 4.46 9.48 -2.53
N ALA A 163 5.11 10.61 -2.85
CA ALA A 163 6.28 10.63 -3.74
C ALA A 163 7.47 9.79 -3.24
N GLY A 164 7.46 9.33 -1.97
CA GLY A 164 8.52 8.49 -1.42
C GLY A 164 8.07 7.30 -0.57
N THR A 165 6.79 6.88 -0.60
CA THR A 165 6.31 5.80 0.29
C THR A 165 5.44 4.75 -0.39
N PHE A 166 4.79 5.05 -1.52
CA PHE A 166 3.97 4.06 -2.23
C PHE A 166 4.01 4.28 -3.76
N PRO A 167 4.59 3.37 -4.56
CA PRO A 167 4.69 3.55 -6.01
C PRO A 167 3.34 3.47 -6.74
N ILE A 168 2.27 2.94 -6.13
CA ILE A 168 0.95 2.86 -6.80
C ILE A 168 0.17 4.18 -6.72
N ALA A 169 0.28 4.94 -5.62
CA ALA A 169 -0.37 6.26 -5.52
C ALA A 169 0.28 7.30 -6.48
N ALA A 170 1.58 7.15 -6.77
CA ALA A 170 2.29 8.02 -7.70
C ALA A 170 1.87 7.83 -9.18
N LEU A 171 1.38 6.65 -9.56
CA LEU A 171 1.06 6.32 -10.96
C LEU A 171 -0.27 6.93 -11.44
N LEU A 172 -1.24 7.16 -10.55
CA LEU A 172 -2.58 7.62 -10.91
C LEU A 172 -2.73 9.14 -11.07
N LEU A 173 -1.78 9.94 -10.57
CA LEU A 173 -1.78 11.40 -10.78
C LEU A 173 -1.16 11.81 -12.13
N GLY A 174 -0.46 10.90 -12.82
CA GLY A 174 0.19 11.20 -14.10
C GLY A 174 -0.72 11.12 -15.33
N SER A 175 -1.72 10.23 -15.34
CA SER A 175 -2.49 9.92 -16.53
C SER A 175 -3.66 10.88 -16.80
N THR A 176 -4.25 11.49 -15.76
CA THR A 176 -5.33 12.48 -15.91
C THR A 176 -4.81 13.86 -16.31
N LEU A 177 -3.60 14.25 -15.89
CA LEU A 177 -3.00 15.54 -16.23
C LEU A 177 -2.55 15.61 -17.70
N LEU A 178 -2.07 14.49 -18.27
CA LEU A 178 -1.66 14.42 -19.68
C LEU A 178 -2.82 14.55 -20.67
N PHE A 179 -4.03 14.09 -20.30
CA PHE A 179 -5.20 14.20 -21.18
C PHE A 179 -5.80 15.61 -21.18
N ALA A 180 -5.71 16.33 -20.06
CA ALA A 180 -6.15 17.72 -19.95
C ALA A 180 -5.23 18.69 -20.70
N LEU A 181 -3.90 18.47 -20.69
CA LEU A 181 -2.96 19.35 -21.41
C LEU A 181 -3.10 19.27 -22.93
N ARG A 182 -3.47 18.11 -23.49
CA ARG A 182 -3.60 17.93 -24.95
C ARG A 182 -4.82 18.64 -25.54
N ARG A 183 -5.85 18.92 -24.73
CA ARG A 183 -7.08 19.60 -25.16
C ARG A 183 -6.99 21.13 -25.12
N SER A 184 -5.97 21.68 -24.48
CA SER A 184 -5.84 23.12 -24.23
C SER A 184 -4.70 23.79 -25.02
N LEU A 185 -4.00 23.05 -25.89
CA LEU A 185 -3.00 23.64 -26.79
C LEU A 185 -3.70 24.29 -27.99
N PRO A 186 -3.61 25.62 -28.19
CA PRO A 186 -4.17 26.27 -29.35
C PRO A 186 -3.46 25.77 -30.62
N LYS A 187 -4.25 25.36 -31.64
CA LYS A 187 -3.73 25.07 -32.98
C LYS A 187 -2.99 26.30 -33.50
N SER A 188 -1.67 26.24 -33.56
CA SER A 188 -0.86 27.25 -34.26
C SER A 188 -1.35 27.35 -35.70
N ARG A 189 -1.94 28.49 -36.07
CA ARG A 189 -2.26 28.83 -37.46
C ARG A 189 -0.94 28.91 -38.24
N ARG A 190 -0.61 27.85 -38.97
CA ARG A 190 0.46 27.87 -39.96
C ARG A 190 0.00 28.80 -41.08
N ALA A 191 0.64 29.95 -41.18
CA ALA A 191 0.44 30.89 -42.27
C ALA A 191 0.93 30.25 -43.58
N GLU A 192 0.00 29.75 -44.39
CA GLU A 192 0.29 29.29 -45.74
C GLU A 192 -0.06 30.41 -46.71
N ARG A 193 0.92 31.31 -46.85
CA ARG A 193 0.94 32.35 -47.86
C ARG A 193 1.48 31.71 -49.14
N THR A 194 0.61 31.04 -49.90
CA THR A 194 0.95 30.64 -51.27
C THR A 194 -0.31 30.56 -52.14
N ARG A 195 -0.41 31.54 -53.05
CA ARG A 195 -0.98 31.42 -54.40
C ARG A 195 -2.52 31.33 -54.54
N ARG A 196 -3.17 32.50 -54.57
CA ARG A 196 -4.29 32.73 -55.49
C ARG A 196 -3.72 33.16 -56.84
N GLN A 197 -3.53 32.19 -57.73
CA GLN A 197 -3.65 32.36 -59.18
C GLN A 197 -4.77 31.40 -59.58
N TYR A 198 -5.61 31.84 -60.51
CA TYR A 198 -6.88 31.28 -61.00
C TYR A 198 -8.12 31.89 -60.34
N GLU A 199 -8.70 32.79 -61.16
CA GLU A 199 -10.00 33.47 -61.13
C GLU A 199 -10.09 34.79 -60.37
#